data_AF-A0A1S9ZTF4-F1
#
_entry.id   AF-A0A1S9ZTF4-F1
#
_cell.length_a   1.000
_cell.length_b   1.000
_cell.length_c   1.000
_cell.angle_alpha   90.00
_cell.angle_beta   90.00
_cell.angle_gamma   90.00
#
_symmetry.space_group_name_H-M   'P 1'
#
loop_
_entity.id
_entity.type
_entity.pdbx_description
1 polymer ?
#
loop_
_entity_poly.entity_id
_entity_poly.type
_entity_poly.pdbx_seq_one_letter_code
_entity_poly.pdbx_strand_id
1 'polypeptide(L)'
;MSFFAGIKAKWNAKMDKVLKIGDFDKQLTEIIADGVVTNNELETIKRLIQEYGLTEKDLNIVGVKAFRAAFKAMMSDNIITQQEESDLLAIKDILCVQNELVTKEMAVLLEHQELRNIQNGILPVIETGGILLQRDEQVHFLLDCSLREERVVRRSYQGGSQGVSVRVAKGVSFRVGQHKGRMVSERDVVVVDTGNLAVTNKRIMFLGSQKSFDVIYKQLIGYQVYSNGLDVHTSTGKTRQIIFDNKQFKADVLQLILDRVTIQ
;
A
#
# COMPACT_ATOMS: atom_id res chain seq x y z
N MET A 1 -32.99 -29.76 -49.51
CA MET A 1 -32.67 -28.35 -49.86
C MET A 1 -32.85 -27.35 -48.71
N SER A 2 -33.73 -27.60 -47.72
CA SER A 2 -34.01 -26.64 -46.61
C SER A 2 -32.94 -26.56 -45.50
N PHE A 3 -32.26 -27.67 -45.18
CA PHE A 3 -31.33 -27.74 -44.03
C PHE A 3 -30.03 -26.93 -44.20
N PHE A 4 -29.44 -26.97 -45.41
CA PHE A 4 -28.21 -26.22 -45.73
C PHE A 4 -28.43 -24.71 -45.85
N ALA A 5 -29.64 -24.27 -46.24
CA ALA A 5 -30.02 -22.86 -46.26
C ALA A 5 -30.08 -22.27 -44.84
N GLY A 6 -30.63 -23.03 -43.87
CA GLY A 6 -30.67 -22.63 -42.47
C GLY A 6 -29.29 -22.58 -41.79
N ILE A 7 -28.38 -23.49 -42.15
CA ILE A 7 -26.99 -23.48 -41.66
C ILE A 7 -26.20 -22.30 -42.26
N LYS A 8 -26.34 -22.04 -43.56
CA LYS A 8 -25.68 -20.92 -44.24
C LYS A 8 -26.19 -19.57 -43.75
N ALA A 9 -27.49 -19.44 -43.47
CA ALA A 9 -28.08 -18.25 -42.86
C ALA A 9 -27.57 -18.02 -41.43
N LYS A 10 -27.49 -19.07 -40.60
CA LYS A 10 -26.89 -18.99 -39.25
C LYS A 10 -25.40 -18.61 -39.30
N TRP A 11 -24.66 -19.13 -40.28
CA TRP A 11 -23.24 -18.83 -40.44
C TRP A 11 -23.03 -17.38 -40.90
N ASN A 12 -23.81 -16.89 -41.86
CA ASN A 12 -23.76 -15.51 -42.32
C ASN A 12 -24.19 -14.52 -41.22
N ALA A 13 -25.24 -14.81 -40.46
CA ALA A 13 -25.66 -13.97 -39.33
C ALA A 13 -24.59 -13.93 -38.21
N LYS A 14 -23.88 -15.05 -37.98
CA LYS A 14 -22.75 -15.10 -37.06
C LYS A 14 -21.56 -14.29 -37.57
N MET A 15 -21.26 -14.35 -38.87
CA MET A 15 -20.19 -13.58 -39.49
C MET A 15 -20.48 -12.07 -39.54
N ASP A 16 -21.73 -11.68 -39.84
CA ASP A 16 -22.18 -10.27 -39.81
C ASP A 16 -22.08 -9.68 -38.39
N LYS A 17 -22.44 -10.49 -37.37
CA LYS A 17 -22.27 -10.11 -35.98
C LYS A 17 -20.79 -9.92 -35.59
N VAL A 18 -19.90 -10.80 -36.06
CA VAL A 18 -18.45 -10.68 -35.82
C VAL A 18 -17.87 -9.45 -36.50
N LEU A 19 -18.30 -9.12 -37.72
CA LEU A 19 -17.89 -7.90 -38.43
C LEU A 19 -18.32 -6.64 -37.67
N LYS A 20 -19.58 -6.57 -37.24
CA LYS A 20 -20.11 -5.46 -36.42
C LYS A 20 -19.34 -5.26 -35.11
N ILE A 21 -18.99 -6.36 -34.43
CA ILE A 21 -18.16 -6.31 -33.22
C ILE A 21 -16.75 -5.79 -33.53
N GLY A 22 -16.16 -6.18 -34.66
CA GLY A 22 -14.83 -5.73 -35.08
C GLY A 22 -14.80 -4.25 -35.48
N ASP A 23 -15.84 -3.76 -36.17
CA ASP A 23 -15.96 -2.35 -36.53
C ASP A 23 -16.24 -1.48 -35.30
N PHE A 24 -17.05 -1.97 -34.35
CA PHE A 24 -17.25 -1.34 -33.06
C PHE A 24 -15.93 -1.26 -32.25
N ASP A 25 -15.15 -2.34 -32.17
CA ASP A 25 -13.83 -2.33 -31.49
C ASP A 25 -12.90 -1.26 -32.08
N LYS A 26 -12.87 -1.12 -33.42
CA LYS A 26 -12.06 -0.08 -34.08
C LYS A 26 -12.50 1.32 -33.72
N GLN A 27 -13.79 1.63 -33.87
CA GLN A 27 -14.32 2.96 -33.55
C GLN A 27 -14.16 3.29 -32.06
N LEU A 28 -14.37 2.30 -31.20
CA LEU A 28 -14.17 2.44 -29.76
C LEU A 28 -12.70 2.72 -29.43
N THR A 29 -11.76 2.03 -30.09
CA THR A 29 -10.33 2.33 -29.91
C THR A 29 -9.92 3.70 -30.43
N GLU A 30 -10.54 4.21 -31.50
CA GLU A 30 -10.29 5.58 -31.99
C GLU A 30 -10.81 6.64 -31.01
N ILE A 31 -12.02 6.45 -30.49
CA ILE A 31 -12.63 7.34 -29.50
C ILE A 31 -11.82 7.39 -28.20
N ILE A 32 -11.19 6.28 -27.81
CA ILE A 32 -10.45 6.17 -26.55
C ILE A 32 -8.96 6.53 -26.72
N ALA A 33 -8.48 6.73 -27.96
CA ALA A 33 -7.06 6.85 -28.27
C ALA A 33 -6.40 8.12 -27.70
N ASP A 34 -7.16 9.20 -27.53
CA ASP A 34 -6.67 10.46 -27.00
C ASP A 34 -6.59 10.50 -25.46
N GLY A 35 -7.13 9.47 -24.80
CA GLY A 35 -7.11 9.35 -23.34
C GLY A 35 -8.03 10.32 -22.61
N VAL A 36 -8.88 11.07 -23.32
CA VAL A 36 -9.83 12.01 -22.72
C VAL A 36 -11.21 11.61 -23.18
N VAL A 37 -12.08 11.22 -22.26
CA VAL A 37 -13.44 10.80 -22.64
C VAL A 37 -14.42 11.90 -22.30
N THR A 38 -14.83 12.63 -23.34
CA THR A 38 -15.82 13.69 -23.24
C THR A 38 -17.25 13.14 -23.19
N ASN A 39 -18.19 13.94 -22.67
CA ASN A 39 -19.62 13.58 -22.67
C ASN A 39 -20.16 13.26 -24.08
N ASN A 40 -19.64 13.92 -25.12
CA ASN A 40 -20.03 13.68 -26.51
C ASN A 40 -19.57 12.30 -26.99
N GLU A 41 -18.39 11.84 -26.56
CA GLU A 41 -17.87 10.53 -26.89
C GLU A 41 -18.63 9.43 -26.16
N LEU A 42 -18.99 9.64 -24.89
CA LEU A 42 -19.88 8.73 -24.15
C LEU A 42 -21.25 8.56 -24.85
N GLU A 43 -21.83 9.65 -25.35
CA GLU A 43 -23.07 9.61 -26.13
C GLU A 43 -22.88 8.89 -27.47
N THR A 44 -21.75 9.10 -28.12
CA THR A 44 -21.39 8.43 -29.37
C THR A 44 -21.28 6.92 -29.15
N ILE A 45 -20.61 6.48 -28.09
CA ILE A 45 -20.49 5.06 -27.72
C ILE A 45 -21.88 4.46 -27.46
N LYS A 46 -22.76 5.15 -26.71
CA LYS A 46 -24.14 4.69 -26.48
C LYS A 46 -24.93 4.54 -27.77
N ARG A 47 -24.80 5.49 -28.70
CA ARG A 47 -25.46 5.41 -30.01
C ARG A 47 -24.95 4.22 -30.83
N LEU A 48 -23.63 4.01 -30.84
CA LEU A 48 -23.01 2.87 -31.53
C LEU A 48 -23.49 1.53 -30.94
N ILE A 49 -23.61 1.41 -29.62
CA ILE A 49 -24.15 0.21 -28.96
C ILE A 49 -25.57 -0.10 -29.46
N GLN A 50 -26.43 0.93 -29.55
CA GLN A 50 -27.80 0.78 -30.05
C GLN A 50 -27.85 0.44 -31.55
N GLU A 51 -27.02 1.07 -32.36
CA GLU A 51 -26.96 0.85 -33.82
C GLU A 51 -26.49 -0.57 -34.17
N TYR A 52 -25.48 -1.08 -33.45
CA TYR A 52 -24.95 -2.42 -33.69
C TYR A 52 -25.74 -3.54 -33.00
N GLY A 53 -26.70 -3.22 -32.12
CA GLY A 53 -27.56 -4.20 -31.46
C GLY A 53 -26.78 -5.23 -30.63
N LEU A 54 -25.69 -4.79 -30.00
CA LEU A 54 -24.76 -5.66 -29.27
C LEU A 54 -25.41 -6.19 -27.98
N THR A 55 -25.21 -7.48 -27.69
CA THR A 55 -25.67 -8.06 -26.42
C THR A 55 -24.61 -7.89 -25.34
N GLU A 56 -25.00 -7.91 -24.06
CA GLU A 56 -24.09 -7.79 -22.90
C GLU A 56 -22.89 -8.76 -22.95
N LYS A 57 -23.10 -9.95 -23.54
CA LYS A 57 -22.01 -10.95 -23.71
C LYS A 57 -20.96 -10.53 -24.73
N ASP A 58 -21.36 -9.82 -25.78
CA ASP A 58 -20.44 -9.34 -26.81
C ASP A 58 -19.70 -8.09 -26.31
N LEU A 59 -20.42 -7.22 -25.59
CA LEU A 59 -19.86 -6.01 -24.96
C LEU A 59 -18.81 -6.35 -23.91
N ASN A 60 -18.97 -7.42 -23.12
CA ASN A 60 -17.95 -7.83 -22.15
C ASN A 60 -16.60 -8.16 -22.80
N ILE A 61 -16.58 -8.79 -23.99
CA ILE A 61 -15.33 -9.21 -24.65
C ILE A 61 -14.56 -7.99 -25.17
N VAL A 62 -15.24 -7.10 -25.88
CA VAL A 62 -14.64 -5.87 -26.42
C VAL A 62 -14.40 -4.85 -25.30
N GLY A 63 -15.33 -4.75 -24.38
CA GLY A 63 -15.35 -3.78 -23.29
C GLY A 63 -14.17 -3.93 -22.35
N VAL A 64 -13.77 -5.15 -22.00
CA VAL A 64 -12.56 -5.37 -21.18
C VAL A 64 -11.30 -4.87 -21.90
N LYS A 65 -11.17 -5.15 -23.20
CA LYS A 65 -10.00 -4.71 -23.98
C LYS A 65 -9.97 -3.18 -24.10
N ALA A 66 -11.11 -2.58 -24.40
CA ALA A 66 -11.25 -1.14 -24.54
C ALA A 66 -11.04 -0.40 -23.21
N PHE A 67 -11.61 -0.90 -22.12
CA PHE A 67 -11.39 -0.36 -20.78
C PHE A 67 -9.90 -0.39 -20.41
N ARG A 68 -9.21 -1.49 -20.69
CA ARG A 68 -7.75 -1.58 -20.47
C ARG A 68 -6.96 -0.60 -21.32
N ALA A 69 -7.38 -0.37 -22.55
CA ALA A 69 -6.76 0.62 -23.43
C ALA A 69 -6.98 2.04 -22.88
N ALA A 70 -8.22 2.38 -22.48
CA ALA A 70 -8.57 3.65 -21.85
C ALA A 70 -7.75 3.88 -20.58
N PHE A 71 -7.75 2.89 -19.68
CA PHE A 71 -6.99 2.93 -18.44
C PHE A 71 -5.50 3.18 -18.70
N LYS A 72 -4.91 2.50 -19.69
CA LYS A 72 -3.50 2.67 -20.03
C LYS A 72 -3.20 4.05 -20.63
N ALA A 73 -4.12 4.61 -21.43
CA ALA A 73 -3.96 5.94 -22.00
C ALA A 73 -4.01 7.03 -20.91
N MET A 74 -4.98 6.92 -20.00
CA MET A 74 -5.14 7.85 -18.88
C MET A 74 -4.00 7.74 -17.85
N MET A 75 -3.50 6.53 -17.58
CA MET A 75 -2.37 6.31 -16.64
C MET A 75 -0.98 6.74 -17.18
N SER A 76 -0.90 7.47 -18.28
CA SER A 76 0.38 7.75 -18.94
C SER A 76 1.34 8.61 -18.11
N ASP A 77 0.82 9.44 -17.22
CA ASP A 77 1.56 10.34 -16.33
C ASP A 77 1.70 9.82 -14.88
N ASN A 78 1.28 8.56 -14.63
CA ASN A 78 1.19 7.92 -13.30
C ASN A 78 0.27 8.65 -12.30
N ILE A 79 -0.60 9.55 -12.74
CA ILE A 79 -1.54 10.27 -11.88
C ILE A 79 -2.95 10.02 -12.39
N ILE A 80 -3.88 9.71 -11.48
CA ILE A 80 -5.31 9.67 -11.82
C ILE A 80 -5.96 10.91 -11.21
N THR A 81 -6.44 11.81 -12.05
CA THR A 81 -7.26 12.93 -11.64
C THR A 81 -8.69 12.48 -11.31
N GLN A 82 -9.44 13.31 -10.58
CA GLN A 82 -10.83 12.98 -10.23
C GLN A 82 -11.73 12.89 -11.48
N GLN A 83 -11.39 13.65 -12.52
CA GLN A 83 -12.12 13.63 -13.78
C GLN A 83 -11.86 12.30 -14.51
N GLU A 84 -10.60 11.89 -14.68
CA GLU A 84 -10.24 10.63 -15.33
C GLU A 84 -10.84 9.40 -14.60
N GLU A 85 -10.85 9.43 -13.26
CA GLU A 85 -11.51 8.40 -12.46
C GLU A 85 -13.01 8.30 -12.77
N SER A 86 -13.68 9.45 -12.87
CA SER A 86 -15.12 9.53 -13.19
C SER A 86 -15.38 9.04 -14.62
N ASP A 87 -14.52 9.40 -15.56
CA ASP A 87 -14.62 9.01 -16.96
C ASP A 87 -14.41 7.49 -17.11
N LEU A 88 -13.44 6.91 -16.41
CA LEU A 88 -13.21 5.45 -16.38
C LEU A 88 -14.42 4.70 -15.82
N LEU A 89 -15.01 5.17 -14.73
CA LEU A 89 -16.23 4.57 -14.18
C LEU A 89 -17.41 4.65 -15.16
N ALA A 90 -17.58 5.78 -15.85
CA ALA A 90 -18.61 5.93 -16.87
C ALA A 90 -18.40 4.98 -18.06
N ILE A 91 -17.16 4.83 -18.54
CA ILE A 91 -16.81 3.89 -19.62
C ILE A 91 -17.13 2.45 -19.21
N LYS A 92 -16.74 2.06 -17.99
CA LYS A 92 -17.01 0.74 -17.43
C LYS A 92 -18.51 0.44 -17.38
N ASP A 93 -19.31 1.38 -16.92
CA ASP A 93 -20.76 1.23 -16.82
C ASP A 93 -21.42 1.12 -18.20
N ILE A 94 -20.98 1.92 -19.17
CA ILE A 94 -21.50 1.88 -20.55
C ILE A 94 -21.15 0.56 -21.25
N LEU A 95 -19.94 0.04 -21.02
CA LEU A 95 -19.46 -1.19 -21.63
C LEU A 95 -19.92 -2.44 -20.85
N CYS A 96 -20.70 -2.27 -19.77
CA CYS A 96 -21.17 -3.32 -18.87
C CYS A 96 -20.05 -4.23 -18.35
N VAL A 97 -18.85 -3.67 -18.12
CA VAL A 97 -17.67 -4.46 -17.76
C VAL A 97 -17.72 -4.84 -16.29
N GLN A 98 -17.70 -6.15 -16.04
CA GLN A 98 -17.70 -6.69 -14.68
C GLN A 98 -16.39 -6.42 -13.94
N ASN A 99 -16.48 -6.05 -12.66
CA ASN A 99 -15.33 -5.80 -11.77
C ASN A 99 -14.34 -6.99 -11.74
N GLU A 100 -14.88 -8.20 -11.83
CA GLU A 100 -14.13 -9.47 -11.78
C GLU A 100 -13.13 -9.61 -12.94
N LEU A 101 -13.41 -9.00 -14.09
CA LEU A 101 -12.56 -9.07 -15.28
C LEU A 101 -11.43 -8.02 -15.26
N VAL A 102 -11.56 -7.02 -14.40
CA VAL A 102 -10.76 -5.78 -14.36
C VAL A 102 -10.29 -5.50 -12.93
N THR A 103 -10.01 -6.57 -12.18
CA THR A 103 -9.65 -6.50 -10.76
C THR A 103 -8.39 -5.69 -10.50
N LYS A 104 -7.41 -5.73 -11.42
CA LYS A 104 -6.13 -5.02 -11.25
C LYS A 104 -6.29 -3.52 -11.42
N GLU A 105 -6.99 -3.11 -12.47
CA GLU A 105 -7.20 -1.71 -12.81
C GLU A 105 -8.14 -1.06 -11.77
N MET A 106 -9.15 -1.80 -11.29
CA MET A 106 -9.99 -1.37 -10.17
C MET A 106 -9.18 -1.21 -8.88
N ALA A 107 -8.23 -2.10 -8.59
CA ALA A 107 -7.37 -1.97 -7.40
C ALA A 107 -6.51 -0.70 -7.46
N VAL A 108 -5.98 -0.36 -8.64
CA VAL A 108 -5.22 0.88 -8.83
C VAL A 108 -6.13 2.11 -8.66
N LEU A 109 -7.33 2.10 -9.25
CA LEU A 109 -8.28 3.21 -9.08
C LEU A 109 -8.65 3.44 -7.62
N LEU A 110 -8.98 2.37 -6.89
CA LEU A 110 -9.26 2.45 -5.45
C LEU A 110 -8.07 3.01 -4.66
N GLU A 111 -6.84 2.61 -4.99
CA GLU A 111 -5.64 3.15 -4.36
C GLU A 111 -5.47 4.65 -4.61
N HIS A 112 -5.63 5.12 -5.85
CA HIS A 112 -5.56 6.55 -6.15
C HIS A 112 -6.68 7.34 -5.46
N GLN A 113 -7.88 6.76 -5.39
CA GLN A 113 -9.02 7.33 -4.68
C GLN A 113 -8.75 7.46 -3.18
N GLU A 114 -8.21 6.41 -2.54
CA GLU A 114 -7.84 6.41 -1.12
C GLU A 114 -6.81 7.50 -0.83
N LEU A 115 -5.74 7.60 -1.62
CA LEU A 115 -4.72 8.63 -1.48
C LEU A 115 -5.32 10.04 -1.59
N ARG A 116 -6.21 10.26 -2.56
CA ARG A 116 -6.89 11.54 -2.76
C ARG A 116 -7.80 11.89 -1.58
N ASN A 117 -8.53 10.91 -1.05
CA ASN A 117 -9.42 11.09 0.11
C ASN A 117 -8.61 11.51 1.34
N ILE A 118 -7.50 10.83 1.63
CA ILE A 118 -6.60 11.18 2.74
C ILE A 118 -6.02 12.59 2.54
N GLN A 119 -5.61 12.93 1.31
CA GLN A 119 -5.15 14.28 0.97
C GLN A 119 -6.25 15.34 1.16
N ASN A 120 -7.52 15.02 0.95
CA ASN A 120 -8.64 15.93 1.21
C ASN A 120 -9.11 15.94 2.67
N GLY A 121 -8.46 15.18 3.55
CA GLY A 121 -8.78 15.10 4.99
C GLY A 121 -9.86 14.07 5.34
N ILE A 122 -10.30 13.26 4.37
CA ILE A 122 -11.19 12.13 4.60
C ILE A 122 -10.32 10.91 4.91
N LEU A 123 -10.08 10.68 6.20
CA LEU A 123 -9.29 9.53 6.65
C LEU A 123 -10.16 8.26 6.64
N PRO A 124 -9.60 7.11 6.21
CA PRO A 124 -10.30 5.83 6.29
C PRO A 124 -10.58 5.49 7.76
N VAL A 125 -11.72 4.84 8.02
CA VAL A 125 -12.08 4.39 9.38
C VAL A 125 -12.09 2.88 9.37
N ILE A 126 -11.22 2.29 10.19
CA ILE A 126 -11.06 0.85 10.28
C ILE A 126 -11.78 0.38 11.55
N GLU A 127 -12.77 -0.50 11.39
CA GLU A 127 -13.40 -1.16 12.52
C GLU A 127 -12.47 -2.24 13.09
N THR A 128 -12.25 -2.23 14.40
CA THR A 128 -11.32 -3.17 15.05
C THR A 128 -11.99 -3.94 16.18
N GLY A 129 -11.85 -5.26 16.17
CA GLY A 129 -12.45 -6.17 17.18
C GLY A 129 -11.63 -6.36 18.46
N GLY A 130 -10.62 -5.54 18.74
CA GLY A 130 -9.70 -5.79 19.86
C GLY A 130 -8.93 -4.58 20.40
N ILE A 131 -9.16 -3.38 19.85
CA ILE A 131 -8.50 -2.15 20.32
C ILE A 131 -9.49 -1.37 21.18
N LEU A 132 -9.07 -1.02 22.40
CA LEU A 132 -9.86 -0.18 23.30
C LEU A 132 -9.70 1.29 22.91
N LEU A 133 -10.72 1.82 22.25
CA LEU A 133 -10.79 3.21 21.79
C LEU A 133 -11.42 4.11 22.84
N GLN A 134 -10.88 5.32 22.98
CA GLN A 134 -11.49 6.39 23.78
C GLN A 134 -12.72 6.96 23.06
N ARG A 135 -13.50 7.78 23.78
CA ARG A 135 -14.61 8.53 23.18
C ARG A 135 -14.12 9.38 22.00
N ASP A 136 -14.79 9.28 20.86
CA ASP A 136 -14.44 9.97 19.60
C ASP A 136 -13.02 9.63 19.08
N GLU A 137 -12.47 8.47 19.47
CA GLU A 137 -11.23 7.93 18.91
C GLU A 137 -11.55 6.96 17.77
N GLN A 138 -10.93 7.14 16.62
CA GLN A 138 -11.10 6.30 15.43
C GLN A 138 -9.74 5.81 14.92
N VAL A 139 -9.69 4.57 14.43
CA VAL A 139 -8.49 3.99 13.83
C VAL A 139 -8.46 4.31 12.35
N HIS A 140 -7.35 4.89 11.90
CA HIS A 140 -7.15 5.28 10.50
C HIS A 140 -6.12 4.42 9.77
N PHE A 141 -5.25 3.73 10.51
CA PHE A 141 -4.29 2.80 9.94
C PHE A 141 -4.15 1.60 10.88
N LEU A 142 -4.13 0.40 10.31
CA LEU A 142 -3.91 -0.84 11.05
C LEU A 142 -3.12 -1.82 10.19
N LEU A 143 -1.93 -2.23 10.64
CA LEU A 143 -1.13 -3.22 9.92
C LEU A 143 -0.29 -4.07 10.86
N ASP A 144 -0.07 -5.33 10.49
CA ASP A 144 0.88 -6.22 11.17
C ASP A 144 2.31 -5.70 11.01
N CYS A 145 3.08 -5.73 12.11
CA CYS A 145 4.43 -5.20 12.17
C CYS A 145 5.26 -5.86 13.27
N SER A 146 6.57 -5.62 13.19
CA SER A 146 7.59 -6.09 14.12
C SER A 146 8.20 -4.89 14.85
N LEU A 147 8.21 -4.93 16.18
CA LEU A 147 8.88 -3.92 17.01
C LEU A 147 10.36 -4.29 17.14
N ARG A 148 11.25 -3.37 16.75
CA ARG A 148 12.69 -3.48 16.99
C ARG A 148 13.16 -2.51 18.07
N GLU A 149 14.08 -3.00 18.89
CA GLU A 149 14.79 -2.19 19.88
C GLU A 149 16.28 -2.49 19.78
N GLU A 150 17.11 -1.49 20.08
CA GLU A 150 18.53 -1.68 20.27
C GLU A 150 18.77 -2.51 21.54
N ARG A 151 19.32 -3.72 21.40
CA ARG A 151 19.72 -4.57 22.53
C ARG A 151 21.21 -4.87 22.48
N VAL A 152 21.79 -5.07 23.65
CA VAL A 152 23.15 -5.60 23.77
C VAL A 152 23.12 -7.08 23.35
N VAL A 153 23.65 -7.39 22.17
CA VAL A 153 23.64 -8.75 21.60
C VAL A 153 24.88 -9.53 22.00
N ARG A 154 26.01 -8.86 22.27
CA ARG A 154 27.21 -9.51 22.79
C ARG A 154 27.84 -8.71 23.91
N ARG A 155 28.28 -9.41 24.95
CA ARG A 155 29.15 -8.88 25.99
C ARG A 155 30.47 -9.62 25.86
N SER A 156 31.48 -8.99 25.28
CA SER A 156 32.83 -9.55 25.24
C SER A 156 33.67 -8.92 26.35
N TYR A 157 34.44 -9.75 27.04
CA TYR A 157 35.38 -9.31 28.07
C TYR A 157 36.76 -9.19 27.41
N GLN A 158 37.15 -7.98 27.00
CA GLN A 158 38.54 -7.74 26.62
C GLN A 158 39.35 -7.48 27.89
N GLY A 159 40.16 -8.47 28.26
CA GLY A 159 41.07 -8.41 29.40
C GLY A 159 42.08 -9.54 29.33
N GLY A 160 43.12 -9.39 28.51
CA GLY A 160 44.30 -10.24 28.58
C GLY A 160 45.20 -9.75 29.71
N SER A 161 45.25 -10.48 30.83
CA SER A 161 46.22 -10.18 31.89
C SER A 161 47.60 -10.71 31.50
N GLN A 162 48.48 -9.84 31.01
CA GLN A 162 49.92 -10.09 31.01
C GLN A 162 50.50 -9.40 32.25
N GLY A 163 50.54 -10.11 33.38
CA GLY A 163 51.21 -9.62 34.57
C GLY A 163 52.71 -9.73 34.40
N VAL A 164 53.42 -8.59 34.35
CA VAL A 164 54.89 -8.59 34.38
C VAL A 164 55.35 -8.56 35.83
N SER A 165 56.12 -9.56 36.23
CA SER A 165 56.76 -9.62 37.55
C SER A 165 58.19 -9.11 37.45
N VAL A 166 58.51 -8.00 38.10
CA VAL A 166 59.88 -7.46 38.17
C VAL A 166 60.49 -7.83 39.52
N ARG A 167 61.66 -8.47 39.51
CA ARG A 167 62.44 -8.75 40.73
C ARG A 167 63.26 -7.53 41.11
N VAL A 168 63.08 -7.04 42.32
CA VAL A 168 63.79 -5.85 42.82
C VAL A 168 64.95 -6.25 43.75
N ALA A 169 64.85 -7.39 44.45
CA ALA A 169 65.94 -8.01 45.22
C ALA A 169 65.69 -9.53 45.43
N LYS A 170 66.69 -10.28 45.91
CA LYS A 170 66.51 -11.70 46.29
C LYS A 170 65.49 -11.80 47.43
N GLY A 171 64.35 -12.45 47.16
CA GLY A 171 63.29 -12.70 48.14
C GLY A 171 62.12 -11.72 48.14
N VAL A 172 62.16 -10.64 47.33
CA VAL A 172 61.07 -9.66 47.25
C VAL A 172 60.66 -9.45 45.79
N SER A 173 59.39 -9.73 45.48
CA SER A 173 58.78 -9.52 44.17
C SER A 173 57.64 -8.51 44.26
N PHE A 174 57.57 -7.59 43.31
CA PHE A 174 56.49 -6.60 43.21
C PHE A 174 55.57 -6.97 42.05
N ARG A 175 54.27 -7.11 42.33
CA ARG A 175 53.25 -7.42 41.32
C ARG A 175 52.46 -6.15 40.99
N VAL A 176 52.56 -5.68 39.75
CA VAL A 176 51.71 -4.59 39.25
C VAL A 176 50.53 -5.23 38.52
N GLY A 177 49.37 -5.30 39.19
CA GLY A 177 48.13 -5.78 38.59
C GLY A 177 47.39 -4.63 37.90
N GLN A 178 47.33 -4.64 36.56
CA GLN A 178 46.36 -3.82 35.82
C GLN A 178 45.03 -4.59 35.79
N HIS A 179 44.14 -4.27 36.74
CA HIS A 179 42.77 -4.76 36.71
C HIS A 179 41.89 -3.68 36.09
N LYS A 180 41.41 -3.89 34.85
CA LYS A 180 40.26 -3.23 34.23
C LYS A 180 39.92 -3.93 32.91
N GLY A 181 39.27 -5.09 33.01
CA GLY A 181 38.52 -5.60 31.85
C GLY A 181 37.36 -4.63 31.59
N ARG A 182 37.35 -3.99 30.42
CA ARG A 182 36.22 -3.14 30.00
C ARG A 182 35.21 -4.06 29.33
N MET A 183 34.02 -4.18 29.90
CA MET A 183 32.91 -4.85 29.23
C MET A 183 32.57 -4.03 27.98
N VAL A 184 32.86 -4.57 26.80
CA VAL A 184 32.43 -3.96 25.54
C VAL A 184 31.13 -4.65 25.16
N SER A 185 30.04 -3.91 25.25
CA SER A 185 28.71 -4.35 24.81
C SER A 185 28.55 -4.00 23.33
N GLU A 186 28.47 -5.00 22.47
CA GLU A 186 28.04 -4.84 21.08
C GLU A 186 26.51 -4.75 21.08
N ARG A 187 25.98 -3.67 20.50
CA ARG A 187 24.55 -3.42 20.42
C ARG A 187 24.10 -3.66 18.98
N ASP A 188 23.08 -4.48 18.81
CA ASP A 188 22.40 -4.65 17.53
C ASP A 188 20.91 -4.32 17.71
N VAL A 189 20.28 -3.97 16.59
CA VAL A 189 18.84 -3.78 16.49
C VAL A 189 18.19 -5.15 16.28
N VAL A 190 17.44 -5.63 17.27
CA VAL A 190 16.78 -6.94 17.23
C VAL A 190 15.27 -6.79 17.26
N VAL A 191 14.56 -7.72 16.60
CA VAL A 191 13.11 -7.84 16.74
C VAL A 191 12.81 -8.31 18.16
N VAL A 192 12.01 -7.53 18.88
CA VAL A 192 11.65 -7.78 20.27
C VAL A 192 10.25 -8.34 20.40
N ASP A 193 9.34 -7.97 19.50
CA ASP A 193 7.97 -8.45 19.49
C ASP A 193 7.34 -8.27 18.11
N THR A 194 6.25 -8.99 17.87
CA THR A 194 5.42 -8.89 16.67
C THR A 194 3.99 -8.62 17.07
N GLY A 195 3.28 -7.81 16.30
CA GLY A 195 1.94 -7.35 16.64
C GLY A 195 1.35 -6.43 15.59
N ASN A 196 0.42 -5.59 16.00
CA ASN A 196 -0.24 -4.62 15.13
C ASN A 196 0.17 -3.19 15.48
N LEU A 197 0.46 -2.38 14.45
CA LEU A 197 0.51 -0.94 14.59
C LEU A 197 -0.87 -0.37 14.25
N ALA A 198 -1.45 0.38 15.17
CA ALA A 198 -2.65 1.17 14.96
C ALA A 198 -2.31 2.67 15.06
N VAL A 199 -2.75 3.46 14.08
CA VAL A 199 -2.70 4.94 14.14
C VAL A 199 -4.13 5.45 14.25
N THR A 200 -4.41 6.24 15.28
CA THR A 200 -5.73 6.84 15.52
C THR A 200 -5.69 8.34 15.30
N ASN A 201 -6.82 9.03 15.46
CA ASN A 201 -6.83 10.50 15.54
C ASN A 201 -6.25 11.06 16.86
N LYS A 202 -5.80 10.22 17.80
CA LYS A 202 -5.27 10.68 19.11
C LYS A 202 -3.86 10.18 19.44
N ARG A 203 -3.49 9.00 18.96
CA ARG A 203 -2.26 8.32 19.36
C ARG A 203 -1.82 7.26 18.35
N ILE A 204 -0.55 6.92 18.44
CA ILE A 204 0.05 5.74 17.78
C ILE A 204 0.13 4.62 18.80
N MET A 205 -0.36 3.43 18.46
CA MET A 205 -0.42 2.27 19.34
C MET A 205 0.26 1.08 18.69
N PHE A 206 1.12 0.40 19.43
CA PHE A 206 1.64 -0.92 19.07
C PHE A 206 1.08 -1.95 20.04
N LEU A 207 0.45 -2.98 19.48
CA LEU A 207 -0.21 -4.06 20.18
C LEU A 207 0.54 -5.36 19.86
N GLY A 208 1.58 -5.66 20.64
CA GLY A 208 2.37 -6.87 20.53
C GLY A 208 2.00 -7.94 21.55
N SER A 209 2.48 -9.16 21.32
CA SER A 209 2.21 -10.31 22.17
C SER A 209 2.87 -10.24 23.55
N GLN A 210 4.02 -9.57 23.66
CA GLN A 210 4.83 -9.44 24.88
C GLN A 210 4.95 -7.98 25.35
N LYS A 211 4.94 -7.04 24.41
CA LYS A 211 5.11 -5.61 24.62
C LYS A 211 4.02 -4.88 23.88
N SER A 212 3.45 -3.89 24.54
CA SER A 212 2.55 -2.92 23.93
C SER A 212 2.94 -1.53 24.39
N PHE A 213 2.69 -0.54 23.55
CA PHE A 213 2.85 0.86 23.91
C PHE A 213 1.83 1.72 23.18
N ASP A 214 1.51 2.85 23.78
CA ASP A 214 0.81 3.94 23.12
C ASP A 214 1.59 5.25 23.24
N VAL A 215 1.45 6.12 22.24
CA VAL A 215 2.06 7.44 22.16
C VAL A 215 0.99 8.43 21.76
N ILE A 216 0.56 9.25 22.70
CA ILE A 216 -0.24 10.43 22.39
C ILE A 216 0.59 11.44 21.59
N TYR A 217 -0.02 12.14 20.64
CA TYR A 217 0.70 13.09 19.77
C TYR A 217 1.42 14.20 20.54
N LYS A 218 0.91 14.61 21.70
CA LYS A 218 1.57 15.56 22.60
C LYS A 218 2.97 15.11 23.08
N GLN A 219 3.23 13.80 23.14
CA GLN A 219 4.51 13.24 23.56
C GLN A 219 5.44 12.92 22.38
N LEU A 220 4.96 13.08 21.14
CA LEU A 220 5.69 12.83 19.91
C LEU A 220 6.61 14.03 19.61
N ILE A 221 7.92 13.78 19.56
CA ILE A 221 8.91 14.78 19.12
C ILE A 221 8.97 14.80 17.59
N GLY A 222 8.87 13.62 16.98
CA GLY A 222 8.90 13.46 15.54
C GLY A 222 8.77 11.99 15.15
N TYR A 223 8.60 11.76 13.87
CA TYR A 223 8.57 10.43 13.27
C TYR A 223 9.25 10.45 11.92
N GLN A 224 9.75 9.30 11.49
CA GLN A 224 10.31 9.10 10.15
C GLN A 224 9.68 7.85 9.55
N VAL A 225 8.96 8.02 8.43
CA VAL A 225 8.43 6.91 7.65
C VAL A 225 9.49 6.48 6.65
N TYR A 226 9.70 5.16 6.52
CA TYR A 226 10.55 4.53 5.53
C TYR A 226 9.71 3.60 4.65
N SER A 227 10.31 3.10 3.56
CA SER A 227 9.64 2.16 2.65
C SER A 227 9.20 0.84 3.31
N ASN A 228 9.79 0.48 4.45
CA ASN A 228 9.46 -0.74 5.20
C ASN A 228 9.35 -0.53 6.71
N GLY A 229 9.21 0.71 7.18
CA GLY A 229 9.23 0.96 8.62
C GLY A 229 8.82 2.35 9.05
N LEU A 230 8.75 2.54 10.36
CA LEU A 230 8.41 3.78 11.04
C LEU A 230 9.29 3.92 12.28
N ASP A 231 10.06 5.01 12.34
CA ASP A 231 10.70 5.44 13.58
C ASP A 231 9.82 6.45 14.30
N VAL A 232 9.59 6.23 15.58
CA VAL A 232 8.82 7.13 16.45
C VAL A 232 9.72 7.66 17.55
N HIS A 233 9.96 8.98 17.55
CA HIS A 233 10.75 9.67 18.56
C HIS A 233 9.83 10.30 19.60
N THR A 234 10.00 9.91 20.86
CA THR A 234 9.18 10.40 21.97
C THR A 234 9.97 11.24 22.96
N SER A 235 9.28 12.11 23.69
CA SER A 235 9.84 12.91 24.80
C SER A 235 10.52 12.09 25.90
N THR A 236 10.20 10.80 26.03
CA THR A 236 10.84 9.89 26.99
C THR A 236 12.24 9.41 26.57
N GLY A 237 12.73 9.83 25.39
CA GLY A 237 14.09 9.55 24.91
C GLY A 237 14.28 8.16 24.30
N LYS A 238 13.27 7.29 24.31
CA LYS A 238 13.32 5.99 23.63
C LYS A 238 12.72 6.12 22.22
N THR A 239 13.55 5.87 21.22
CA THR A 239 13.11 5.68 19.83
C THR A 239 12.50 4.29 19.69
N ARG A 240 11.31 4.22 19.09
CA ARG A 240 10.65 2.95 18.80
C ARG A 240 10.70 2.73 17.29
N GLN A 241 11.31 1.63 16.88
CA GLN A 241 11.46 1.28 15.47
C GLN A 241 10.46 0.19 15.14
N ILE A 242 9.55 0.48 14.22
CA ILE A 242 8.54 -0.46 13.75
C ILE A 242 8.90 -0.84 12.32
N ILE A 243 8.85 -2.13 12.01
CA ILE A 243 9.13 -2.64 10.66
C ILE A 243 7.93 -3.43 10.17
N PHE A 244 7.58 -3.21 8.91
CA PHE A 244 6.50 -3.90 8.25
C PHE A 244 7.10 -4.95 7.33
N ASP A 245 6.87 -6.22 7.65
CA ASP A 245 7.29 -7.36 6.82
C ASP A 245 6.24 -7.67 5.73
N ASN A 246 5.13 -6.93 5.70
CA ASN A 246 4.01 -7.11 4.79
C ASN A 246 4.24 -6.38 3.45
N LYS A 247 4.07 -7.09 2.33
CA LYS A 247 4.12 -6.52 0.97
C LYS A 247 3.01 -5.52 0.66
N GLN A 248 1.97 -5.46 1.49
CA GLN A 248 0.86 -4.50 1.38
C GLN A 248 1.15 -3.17 2.06
N PHE A 249 2.27 -3.05 2.78
CA PHE A 249 2.64 -1.79 3.41
C PHE A 249 2.89 -0.70 2.36
N LYS A 250 2.16 0.41 2.48
CA LYS A 250 2.32 1.60 1.65
C LYS A 250 2.78 2.75 2.53
N ALA A 251 4.05 3.11 2.39
CA ALA A 251 4.67 4.18 3.17
C ALA A 251 3.94 5.52 2.97
N ASP A 252 3.55 5.82 1.73
CA ASP A 252 2.87 7.08 1.38
C ASP A 252 1.51 7.23 2.10
N VAL A 253 0.74 6.14 2.18
CA VAL A 253 -0.55 6.12 2.89
C VAL A 253 -0.33 6.39 4.38
N LEU A 254 0.62 5.69 5.01
CA LEU A 254 0.94 5.89 6.42
C LEU A 254 1.42 7.32 6.69
N GLN A 255 2.30 7.85 5.83
CA GLN A 255 2.82 9.21 5.95
C GLN A 255 1.70 10.25 5.85
N LEU A 256 0.84 10.16 4.84
CA LEU A 256 -0.28 11.09 4.67
C LEU A 256 -1.27 11.02 5.84
N ILE A 257 -1.53 9.83 6.38
CA ILE A 257 -2.36 9.67 7.57
C ILE A 257 -1.69 10.35 8.77
N LEU A 258 -0.40 10.09 9.03
CA LEU A 258 0.34 10.68 10.13
C LEU A 258 0.38 12.21 10.04
N ASP A 259 0.63 12.76 8.86
CA ASP A 259 0.63 14.22 8.64
C ASP A 259 -0.74 14.82 8.99
N ARG A 260 -1.84 14.13 8.69
CA ARG A 260 -3.20 14.61 8.98
C ARG A 260 -3.56 14.54 10.45
N VAL A 261 -3.19 13.47 11.15
CA VAL A 261 -3.56 13.27 12.57
C VAL A 261 -2.64 14.01 13.55
N THR A 262 -1.41 14.36 13.14
CA THR A 262 -0.43 15.04 14.01
C THR A 262 -0.52 16.57 13.99
N ILE A 263 -1.12 17.16 12.94
CA ILE A 263 -1.25 18.62 12.75
C ILE A 263 -2.53 19.19 13.44
N GLN A 264 -3.38 18.33 13.99
CA GLN A 264 -4.64 18.71 14.67
C GLN A 264 -4.47 19.13 16.14
#